data_AF-A0A2I1R0R8-F1
#
_entry.id   AF-A0A2I1R0R8-F1
#
_cell.length_a   1.000
_cell.length_b   1.000
_cell.length_c   1.000
_cell.angle_alpha   90.00
_cell.angle_beta   90.00
_cell.angle_gamma   90.00
#
_symmetry.space_group_name_H-M   'P 1'
#
loop_
_entity.id
_entity.type
_entity.pdbx_description
1 polymer ?
#
loop_
_entity_poly.entity_id
_entity_poly.type
_entity_poly.pdbx_seq_one_letter_code
_entity_poly.pdbx_strand_id
1 'polypeptide(L)'
;MTASTIGTAPLVRASLRHEGRGFAPWIVLPTALTVSSVIAYPLLFPDAAERAAFAATIGSNPALGLIFGPAYDLSTVDGFVAWRSLALGGFIAALGAIFIVVKAARGQEDSGQAELLAAGVLGRAARLSTALIMAGVCAIAIGLVAGLATSLCGGEWESSFLLGAGFTVTGWMFGAVAAVSAQVGSDARAATTMAVSLLGVLFVLRGFLFSVEAPAWTTWINPLGWVQETRPATGDHWWPLLLGLTFTVVVGAAAFVLQRARDFGQGLVPARPGPARGGIGSPLALAIRLNRAPIGSWVLAFVGLGIIFGYFTRSVRGLLTANPAMAQIFASGAASPADLVSAFVTTILGLVGIIASVAGVQIVNRIRTEELEDRAEAVLATAVSRPSYFGAVTAVALVVPAALVAVAGLVIGIFATTADLGLGFGDVVLQSIATIPAVWAVVGIAVAVIGARPRVRPAIWLGVLVSFVLTILGPSFKLPEWALGFSPFHHVPDVSAAQPDWWGLGGVGVVVVVLIALGFAGFRRRDVP
;
A
#
# COMPACT_ATOMS: atom_id res chain seq x y z
N MET A 1 11.52 16.19 -37.52
CA MET A 1 11.96 15.30 -36.41
C MET A 1 13.32 15.78 -35.96
N THR A 2 13.47 16.23 -34.71
CA THR A 2 14.79 16.62 -34.20
C THR A 2 15.64 15.35 -34.04
N ALA A 3 16.96 15.43 -34.23
CA ALA A 3 17.87 14.27 -34.08
C ALA A 3 17.69 13.54 -32.73
N SER A 4 17.17 14.23 -31.71
CA SER A 4 16.93 13.71 -30.37
C SER A 4 15.83 12.64 -30.23
N THR A 5 14.86 12.57 -31.16
CA THR A 5 13.70 11.63 -31.08
C THR A 5 13.71 10.58 -32.20
N ILE A 6 14.83 10.44 -32.91
CA ILE A 6 14.97 9.40 -33.94
C ILE A 6 14.87 8.02 -33.25
N GLY A 7 14.12 7.10 -33.88
CA GLY A 7 13.93 5.73 -33.38
C GLY A 7 12.84 5.57 -32.32
N THR A 8 12.17 6.63 -31.84
CA THR A 8 11.07 6.52 -30.87
C THR A 8 9.90 5.68 -31.40
N ALA A 9 9.41 5.97 -32.60
CA ALA A 9 8.25 5.28 -33.17
C ALA A 9 8.44 3.75 -33.32
N PRO A 10 9.54 3.24 -33.92
CA PRO A 10 9.78 1.79 -33.98
C PRO A 10 9.98 1.18 -32.59
N LEU A 11 10.64 1.89 -31.66
CA LEU A 11 10.86 1.41 -30.30
C LEU A 11 9.54 1.31 -29.51
N VAL A 12 8.65 2.30 -29.63
CA VAL A 12 7.29 2.26 -29.05
C VAL A 12 6.51 1.08 -29.63
N ARG A 13 6.52 0.90 -30.95
CA ARG A 13 5.79 -0.20 -31.59
C ARG A 13 6.29 -1.56 -31.12
N ALA A 14 7.61 -1.75 -31.04
CA ALA A 14 8.20 -2.99 -30.55
C ALA A 14 7.87 -3.23 -29.07
N SER A 15 8.03 -2.20 -28.24
CA SER A 15 7.79 -2.28 -26.79
C SER A 15 6.31 -2.54 -26.48
N LEU A 16 5.37 -1.91 -27.18
CA LEU A 16 3.94 -2.18 -27.04
C LEU A 16 3.58 -3.61 -27.49
N ARG A 17 4.20 -4.13 -28.55
CA ARG A 17 3.96 -5.52 -28.98
C ARG A 17 4.44 -6.53 -27.94
N HIS A 18 5.58 -6.27 -27.31
CA HIS A 18 6.16 -7.20 -26.34
C HIS A 18 5.53 -7.06 -24.95
N GLU A 19 5.31 -5.83 -24.49
CA GLU A 19 4.91 -5.54 -23.12
C GLU A 19 3.45 -5.14 -22.97
N GLY A 20 2.71 -4.86 -24.06
CA GLY A 20 1.33 -4.36 -24.00
C GLY A 20 0.36 -5.32 -23.30
N ARG A 21 0.63 -6.62 -23.31
CA ARG A 21 -0.14 -7.61 -22.53
C ARG A 21 -0.08 -7.34 -21.02
N GLY A 22 1.02 -6.76 -20.54
CA GLY A 22 1.20 -6.33 -19.17
C GLY A 22 0.29 -5.18 -18.75
N PHE A 23 -0.40 -4.52 -19.69
CA PHE A 23 -1.37 -3.47 -19.38
C PHE A 23 -2.70 -4.04 -18.89
N ALA A 24 -3.03 -5.30 -19.23
CA ALA A 24 -4.34 -5.87 -18.95
C ALA A 24 -4.74 -5.80 -17.46
N PRO A 25 -3.89 -6.15 -16.47
CA PRO A 25 -4.25 -6.02 -15.06
C PRO A 25 -4.55 -4.57 -14.66
N TRP A 26 -3.81 -3.61 -15.20
CA TRP A 26 -3.96 -2.18 -14.90
C TRP A 26 -5.23 -1.59 -15.51
N ILE A 27 -5.75 -2.17 -16.58
CA ILE A 27 -7.04 -1.81 -17.19
C ILE A 27 -8.19 -2.49 -16.42
N VAL A 28 -8.06 -3.80 -16.17
CA VAL A 28 -9.13 -4.60 -15.56
C VAL A 28 -9.42 -4.15 -14.14
N LEU A 29 -8.42 -3.83 -13.32
CA LEU A 29 -8.63 -3.51 -11.90
C LEU A 29 -9.48 -2.23 -11.67
N PRO A 30 -9.14 -1.06 -12.26
CA PRO A 30 -9.98 0.15 -12.13
C PRO A 30 -11.35 -0.02 -12.79
N THR A 31 -11.44 -0.68 -13.93
CA THR A 31 -12.72 -0.94 -14.60
C THR A 31 -13.62 -1.85 -13.78
N ALA A 32 -13.08 -2.93 -13.21
CA ALA A 32 -13.84 -3.82 -12.34
C ALA A 32 -14.35 -3.08 -11.09
N LEU A 33 -13.56 -2.14 -10.57
CA LEU A 33 -13.96 -1.31 -9.43
C LEU A 33 -15.17 -0.42 -9.78
N THR A 34 -15.17 0.26 -10.92
CA THR A 34 -16.29 1.13 -11.31
C THR A 34 -17.53 0.33 -11.72
N VAL A 35 -17.36 -0.69 -12.57
CA VAL A 35 -18.47 -1.55 -13.04
C VAL A 35 -19.13 -2.28 -11.89
N SER A 36 -18.35 -2.83 -10.95
CA SER A 36 -18.93 -3.45 -9.75
C SER A 36 -19.70 -2.45 -8.89
N SER A 37 -19.34 -1.15 -8.89
CA SER A 37 -20.07 -0.12 -8.13
C SER A 37 -21.45 0.08 -8.73
N VAL A 38 -21.51 0.30 -10.05
CA VAL A 38 -22.76 0.57 -10.77
C VAL A 38 -23.72 -0.59 -10.65
N ILE A 39 -23.22 -1.82 -10.73
CA ILE A 39 -24.06 -3.02 -10.68
C ILE A 39 -24.48 -3.34 -9.24
N ALA A 40 -23.55 -3.34 -8.28
CA ALA A 40 -23.85 -3.85 -6.94
C ALA A 40 -24.60 -2.84 -6.06
N TYR A 41 -24.34 -1.55 -6.20
CA TYR A 41 -24.96 -0.54 -5.32
C TYR A 41 -26.50 -0.52 -5.38
N PRO A 42 -27.16 -0.48 -6.56
CA PRO A 42 -28.63 -0.52 -6.61
C PRO A 42 -29.21 -1.86 -6.16
N LEU A 43 -28.45 -2.95 -6.22
CA LEU A 43 -28.87 -4.27 -5.71
C LEU A 43 -28.81 -4.34 -4.18
N LEU A 44 -27.82 -3.70 -3.57
CA LEU A 44 -27.61 -3.68 -2.12
C LEU A 44 -28.43 -2.61 -1.42
N PHE A 45 -28.73 -1.50 -2.11
CA PHE A 45 -29.48 -0.36 -1.59
C PHE A 45 -30.55 0.08 -2.61
N PRO A 46 -31.61 -0.73 -2.83
CA PRO A 46 -32.68 -0.38 -3.76
C PRO A 46 -33.44 0.89 -3.34
N ASP A 47 -33.68 1.09 -2.04
CA ASP A 47 -34.56 2.13 -1.54
C ASP A 47 -33.82 3.41 -1.10
N ALA A 48 -34.48 4.56 -1.26
CA ALA A 48 -33.92 5.87 -0.89
C ALA A 48 -33.61 5.98 0.61
N ALA A 49 -34.43 5.35 1.47
CA ALA A 49 -34.22 5.33 2.91
C ALA A 49 -32.93 4.56 3.29
N GLU A 50 -32.66 3.43 2.63
CA GLU A 50 -31.45 2.64 2.86
C GLU A 50 -30.20 3.39 2.39
N ARG A 51 -30.26 4.07 1.24
CA ARG A 51 -29.17 4.93 0.76
C ARG A 51 -28.91 6.11 1.68
N ALA A 52 -29.95 6.73 2.24
CA ALA A 52 -29.79 7.82 3.21
C ALA A 52 -29.15 7.32 4.51
N ALA A 53 -29.56 6.15 5.01
CA ALA A 53 -28.94 5.51 6.17
C ALA A 53 -27.49 5.13 5.91
N PHE A 54 -27.19 4.60 4.72
CA PHE A 54 -25.83 4.34 4.27
C PHE A 54 -25.00 5.63 4.22
N ALA A 55 -25.51 6.69 3.61
CA ALA A 55 -24.83 7.98 3.51
C ALA A 55 -24.51 8.57 4.90
N ALA A 56 -25.45 8.50 5.85
CA ALA A 56 -25.23 8.93 7.22
C ALA A 56 -24.11 8.12 7.89
N THR A 57 -24.09 6.80 7.67
CA THR A 57 -23.05 5.90 8.20
C THR A 57 -21.67 6.24 7.62
N ILE A 58 -21.58 6.47 6.31
CA ILE A 58 -20.32 6.83 5.63
C ILE A 58 -19.82 8.21 6.05
N GLY A 59 -20.70 9.22 6.08
CA GLY A 59 -20.36 10.58 6.50
C GLY A 59 -19.86 10.64 7.94
N SER A 60 -20.33 9.71 8.78
CA SER A 60 -19.84 9.54 10.13
C SER A 60 -18.46 8.86 10.19
N ASN A 61 -17.94 8.20 9.15
CA ASN A 61 -16.71 7.42 9.28
C ASN A 61 -15.47 8.12 8.67
N PRO A 62 -14.63 8.82 9.47
CA PRO A 62 -13.46 9.54 8.96
C PRO A 62 -12.38 8.60 8.40
N ALA A 63 -12.38 7.31 8.78
CA ALA A 63 -11.46 6.33 8.23
C ALA A 63 -11.76 5.99 6.77
N LEU A 64 -13.03 6.01 6.37
CA LEU A 64 -13.42 5.86 4.97
C LEU A 64 -13.08 7.13 4.17
N GLY A 65 -13.19 8.31 4.79
CA GLY A 65 -12.72 9.58 4.23
C GLY A 65 -11.22 9.58 3.88
N LEU A 66 -10.39 8.87 4.64
CA LEU A 66 -8.96 8.73 4.34
C LEU A 66 -8.70 8.02 3.01
N ILE A 67 -9.48 6.97 2.72
CA ILE A 67 -9.28 6.13 1.54
C ILE A 67 -9.98 6.72 0.31
N PHE A 68 -11.24 7.12 0.47
CA PHE A 68 -12.11 7.52 -0.64
C PHE A 68 -12.21 9.04 -0.79
N GLY A 69 -12.04 9.80 0.30
CA GLY A 69 -12.28 11.24 0.35
C GLY A 69 -13.76 11.60 0.53
N PRO A 70 -14.15 12.85 0.23
CA PRO A 70 -15.52 13.33 0.36
C PRO A 70 -16.51 12.50 -0.45
N ALA A 71 -17.57 12.08 0.24
CA ALA A 71 -18.77 11.52 -0.37
C ALA A 71 -19.75 12.67 -0.68
N TYR A 72 -19.69 13.21 -1.89
CA TYR A 72 -20.50 14.39 -2.26
C TYR A 72 -22.00 14.08 -2.32
N ASP A 73 -22.37 12.97 -2.97
CA ASP A 73 -23.75 12.47 -2.99
C ASP A 73 -23.72 10.94 -3.04
N LEU A 74 -24.37 10.29 -2.07
CA LEU A 74 -24.53 8.83 -2.02
C LEU A 74 -25.98 8.41 -2.25
N SER A 75 -26.90 9.34 -2.48
CA SER A 75 -28.29 9.04 -2.81
C SER A 75 -28.42 8.45 -4.23
N THR A 76 -27.46 8.78 -5.11
CA THR A 76 -27.37 8.35 -6.50
C THR A 76 -26.35 7.21 -6.68
N VAL A 77 -26.55 6.40 -7.72
CA VAL A 77 -25.62 5.32 -8.07
C VAL A 77 -24.27 5.91 -8.54
N ASP A 78 -24.31 6.90 -9.43
CA ASP A 78 -23.10 7.52 -9.98
C ASP A 78 -22.30 8.28 -8.91
N GLY A 79 -22.98 8.92 -7.96
CA GLY A 79 -22.31 9.55 -6.81
C GLY A 79 -21.57 8.55 -5.92
N PHE A 80 -22.15 7.38 -5.66
CA PHE A 80 -21.46 6.27 -4.98
C PHE A 80 -20.28 5.75 -5.80
N VAL A 81 -20.44 5.57 -7.11
CA VAL A 81 -19.38 5.10 -8.02
C VAL A 81 -18.21 6.06 -8.00
N ALA A 82 -18.47 7.37 -8.08
CA ALA A 82 -17.48 8.42 -8.03
C ALA A 82 -16.71 8.40 -6.70
N TRP A 83 -17.42 8.40 -5.57
CA TRP A 83 -16.82 8.35 -4.24
C TRP A 83 -15.93 7.11 -4.05
N ARG A 84 -16.44 5.92 -4.39
CA ARG A 84 -15.72 4.66 -4.18
C ARG A 84 -14.53 4.48 -5.12
N SER A 85 -14.65 4.94 -6.37
CA SER A 85 -13.76 4.51 -7.43
C SER A 85 -12.73 5.55 -7.85
N LEU A 86 -13.03 6.85 -7.74
CA LEU A 86 -12.18 7.92 -8.31
C LEU A 86 -10.75 7.90 -7.77
N ALA A 87 -10.60 7.92 -6.44
CA ALA A 87 -9.28 7.94 -5.80
C ALA A 87 -8.53 6.61 -5.99
N LEU A 88 -9.19 5.47 -5.76
CA LEU A 88 -8.56 4.15 -5.84
C LEU A 88 -8.21 3.75 -7.28
N GLY A 89 -9.10 3.99 -8.24
CA GLY A 89 -8.83 3.72 -9.65
C GLY A 89 -7.70 4.61 -10.18
N GLY A 90 -7.67 5.89 -9.77
CA GLY A 90 -6.56 6.79 -10.05
C GLY A 90 -5.24 6.31 -9.46
N PHE A 91 -5.25 5.84 -8.21
CA PHE A 91 -4.08 5.25 -7.55
C PHE A 91 -3.55 4.01 -8.28
N ILE A 92 -4.43 3.10 -8.69
CA ILE A 92 -4.07 1.91 -9.48
C ILE A 92 -3.48 2.32 -10.85
N ALA A 93 -4.09 3.28 -11.54
CA ALA A 93 -3.60 3.82 -12.80
C ALA A 93 -2.19 4.44 -12.64
N ALA A 94 -1.97 5.20 -11.56
CA ALA A 94 -0.67 5.76 -11.22
C ALA A 94 0.39 4.68 -10.97
N LEU A 95 0.07 3.62 -10.20
CA LEU A 95 0.99 2.50 -9.99
C LEU A 95 1.39 1.82 -11.31
N GLY A 96 0.41 1.56 -12.18
CA GLY A 96 0.66 1.00 -13.50
C GLY A 96 1.59 1.87 -14.34
N ALA A 97 1.32 3.18 -14.40
CA ALA A 97 2.17 4.14 -15.09
C ALA A 97 3.59 4.19 -14.51
N ILE A 98 3.75 4.19 -13.19
CA ILE A 98 5.06 4.17 -12.53
C ILE A 98 5.86 2.93 -12.95
N PHE A 99 5.26 1.74 -12.86
CA PHE A 99 5.97 0.50 -13.20
C PHE A 99 6.32 0.41 -14.68
N ILE A 100 5.42 0.85 -15.57
CA ILE A 100 5.70 0.92 -17.01
C ILE A 100 6.88 1.86 -17.29
N VAL A 101 6.85 3.08 -16.75
CA VAL A 101 7.91 4.07 -17.00
C VAL A 101 9.25 3.61 -16.44
N VAL A 102 9.30 3.14 -15.19
CA VAL A 102 10.57 2.73 -14.58
C VAL A 102 11.14 1.49 -15.29
N LYS A 103 10.30 0.52 -15.66
CA LYS A 103 10.74 -0.66 -16.41
C LYS A 103 11.30 -0.30 -17.78
N ALA A 104 10.57 0.51 -18.56
CA ALA A 104 10.95 0.92 -19.91
C ALA A 104 12.10 1.95 -19.94
N ALA A 105 12.40 2.61 -18.82
CA ALA A 105 13.54 3.51 -18.67
C ALA A 105 14.69 2.82 -17.91
N ARG A 106 14.71 2.93 -16.58
CA ARG A 106 15.82 2.50 -15.73
C ARG A 106 16.01 0.98 -15.72
N GLY A 107 14.92 0.21 -15.75
CA GLY A 107 14.99 -1.26 -15.82
C GLY A 107 15.71 -1.78 -17.07
N GLN A 108 15.59 -1.07 -18.20
CA GLN A 108 16.37 -1.40 -19.40
C GLN A 108 17.84 -1.02 -19.28
N GLU A 109 18.19 0.02 -18.51
CA GLU A 109 19.60 0.36 -18.22
C GLU A 109 20.23 -0.70 -17.33
N ASP A 110 19.55 -1.06 -16.24
CA ASP A 110 20.06 -2.02 -15.26
C ASP A 110 20.23 -3.43 -15.85
N SER A 111 19.42 -3.80 -16.84
CA SER A 111 19.51 -5.10 -17.53
C SER A 111 20.49 -5.13 -18.70
N GLY A 112 21.13 -4.00 -19.04
CA GLY A 112 22.04 -3.88 -20.19
C GLY A 112 21.34 -3.82 -21.57
N GLN A 113 20.04 -4.07 -21.65
CA GLN A 113 19.28 -3.99 -22.91
C GLN A 113 19.37 -2.61 -23.56
N ALA A 114 19.40 -1.57 -22.73
CA ALA A 114 19.52 -0.20 -23.17
C ALA A 114 20.82 0.09 -23.91
N GLU A 115 21.93 -0.61 -23.60
CA GLU A 115 23.22 -0.42 -24.28
C GLU A 115 23.17 -0.96 -25.71
N LEU A 116 22.56 -2.14 -25.90
CA LEU A 116 22.34 -2.73 -27.21
C LEU A 116 21.46 -1.84 -28.09
N LEU A 117 20.43 -1.24 -27.50
CA LEU A 117 19.57 -0.27 -28.20
C LEU A 117 20.34 1.03 -28.51
N ALA A 118 21.13 1.53 -27.56
CA ALA A 118 21.92 2.76 -27.74
C ALA A 118 23.04 2.63 -28.80
N ALA A 119 23.50 1.41 -29.09
CA ALA A 119 24.44 1.15 -30.19
C ALA A 119 23.81 1.33 -31.59
N GLY A 120 22.47 1.36 -31.68
CA GLY A 120 21.73 1.67 -32.91
C GLY A 120 21.52 3.16 -33.16
N VAL A 121 20.77 3.49 -34.21
CA VAL A 121 20.39 4.88 -34.54
C VAL A 121 19.21 5.33 -33.67
N LEU A 122 19.46 5.57 -32.38
CA LEU A 122 18.47 6.03 -31.41
C LEU A 122 18.85 7.39 -30.83
N GLY A 123 17.92 8.34 -30.91
CA GLY A 123 18.09 9.65 -30.29
C GLY A 123 18.07 9.58 -28.77
N ARG A 124 18.78 10.48 -28.10
CA ARG A 124 18.93 10.49 -26.62
C ARG A 124 17.59 10.52 -25.88
N ALA A 125 16.56 11.18 -26.42
CA ALA A 125 15.24 11.27 -25.79
C ALA A 125 14.35 10.05 -26.10
N ALA A 126 14.69 9.22 -27.10
CA ALA A 126 13.79 8.21 -27.64
C ALA A 126 13.33 7.17 -26.61
N ARG A 127 14.23 6.75 -25.70
CA ARG A 127 13.91 5.77 -24.65
C ARG A 127 12.95 6.34 -23.61
N LEU A 128 13.22 7.55 -23.10
CA LEU A 128 12.36 8.20 -22.13
C LEU A 128 11.00 8.57 -22.74
N SER A 129 10.98 9.05 -23.98
CA SER A 129 9.75 9.26 -24.74
C SER A 129 8.95 7.97 -24.90
N THR A 130 9.62 6.84 -25.20
CA THR A 130 8.94 5.54 -25.33
C THR A 130 8.27 5.13 -24.03
N ALA A 131 8.98 5.24 -22.91
CA ALA A 131 8.46 4.93 -21.58
C ALA A 131 7.21 5.78 -21.24
N LEU A 132 7.27 7.10 -21.48
CA LEU A 132 6.14 8.01 -21.25
C LEU A 132 4.97 7.75 -22.20
N ILE A 133 5.22 7.45 -23.48
CA ILE A 133 4.17 7.12 -24.46
C ILE A 133 3.47 5.81 -24.06
N MET A 134 4.21 4.78 -23.65
CA MET A 134 3.63 3.51 -23.21
C MET A 134 2.73 3.69 -21.99
N ALA A 135 3.20 4.41 -20.98
CA ALA A 135 2.39 4.74 -19.80
C ALA A 135 1.18 5.61 -20.17
N GLY A 136 1.36 6.56 -21.10
CA GLY A 136 0.29 7.39 -21.61
C GLY A 136 -0.81 6.61 -22.30
N VAL A 137 -0.44 5.69 -23.20
CA VAL A 137 -1.38 4.77 -23.90
C VAL A 137 -2.09 3.87 -22.91
N CYS A 138 -1.38 3.31 -21.92
CA CYS A 138 -2.00 2.51 -20.87
C CYS A 138 -3.02 3.32 -20.07
N ALA A 139 -2.67 4.53 -19.61
CA ALA A 139 -3.56 5.39 -18.84
C ALA A 139 -4.81 5.79 -19.64
N ILE A 140 -4.68 6.11 -20.94
CA ILE A 140 -5.83 6.36 -21.83
C ILE A 140 -6.71 5.12 -21.94
N ALA A 141 -6.11 3.93 -22.12
CA ALA A 141 -6.87 2.69 -22.20
C ALA A 141 -7.64 2.41 -20.90
N ILE A 142 -7.03 2.66 -19.73
CA ILE A 142 -7.70 2.57 -18.43
C ILE A 142 -8.92 3.49 -18.39
N GLY A 143 -8.74 4.77 -18.70
CA GLY A 143 -9.82 5.76 -18.65
C GLY A 143 -10.95 5.47 -19.62
N LEU A 144 -10.62 5.16 -20.88
CA LEU A 144 -11.61 4.87 -21.91
C LEU A 144 -12.39 3.59 -21.61
N VAL A 145 -11.71 2.50 -21.23
CA VAL A 145 -12.37 1.22 -20.94
C VAL A 145 -13.20 1.32 -19.67
N ALA A 146 -12.68 1.97 -18.61
CA ALA A 146 -13.47 2.20 -17.39
C ALA A 146 -14.69 3.08 -17.67
N GLY A 147 -14.53 4.21 -18.37
CA GLY A 147 -15.65 5.09 -18.72
C GLY A 147 -16.72 4.37 -19.55
N LEU A 148 -16.32 3.74 -20.66
CA LEU A 148 -17.22 3.00 -21.54
C LEU A 148 -17.95 1.86 -20.82
N ALA A 149 -17.21 1.02 -20.08
CA ALA A 149 -17.83 -0.12 -19.40
C ALA A 149 -18.78 0.31 -18.28
N THR A 150 -18.46 1.38 -17.57
CA THR A 150 -19.31 1.94 -16.51
C THR A 150 -20.62 2.48 -17.11
N SER A 151 -20.54 3.24 -18.21
CA SER A 151 -21.71 3.76 -18.92
C SER A 151 -22.59 2.63 -19.48
N LEU A 152 -21.98 1.63 -20.12
CA LEU A 152 -22.70 0.48 -20.69
C LEU A 152 -23.38 -0.39 -19.62
N CYS A 153 -22.90 -0.37 -18.38
CA CYS A 153 -23.50 -1.07 -17.26
C CYS A 153 -24.54 -0.23 -16.49
N GLY A 154 -24.89 0.97 -16.98
CA GLY A 154 -25.99 1.79 -16.44
C GLY A 154 -25.56 3.06 -15.71
N GLY A 155 -24.26 3.39 -15.70
CA GLY A 155 -23.80 4.69 -15.18
C GLY A 155 -24.05 5.84 -16.16
N GLU A 156 -24.13 7.05 -15.64
CA GLU A 156 -24.27 8.25 -16.48
C GLU A 156 -23.02 8.45 -17.36
N TRP A 157 -23.24 8.75 -18.65
CA TRP A 157 -22.17 8.84 -19.64
C TRP A 157 -21.13 9.92 -19.32
N GLU A 158 -21.58 11.12 -18.96
CA GLU A 158 -20.69 12.25 -18.68
C GLU A 158 -19.82 11.96 -17.45
N SER A 159 -20.44 11.61 -16.32
CA SER A 159 -19.73 11.33 -15.07
C SER A 159 -18.81 10.12 -15.17
N SER A 160 -19.22 9.07 -15.91
CA SER A 160 -18.39 7.89 -16.16
C SER A 160 -17.14 8.23 -16.97
N PHE A 161 -17.27 9.08 -18.00
CA PHE A 161 -16.11 9.53 -18.77
C PHE A 161 -15.23 10.52 -18.00
N LEU A 162 -15.81 11.40 -17.18
CA LEU A 162 -15.04 12.29 -16.31
C LEU A 162 -14.23 11.50 -15.28
N LEU A 163 -14.81 10.45 -14.71
CA LEU A 163 -14.14 9.51 -13.82
C LEU A 163 -12.99 8.80 -14.53
N GLY A 164 -13.22 8.28 -15.74
CA GLY A 164 -12.18 7.69 -16.60
C GLY A 164 -11.07 8.67 -16.98
N ALA A 165 -11.41 9.93 -17.24
CA ALA A 165 -10.45 11.00 -17.50
C ALA A 165 -9.60 11.29 -16.25
N GLY A 166 -10.21 11.25 -15.05
CA GLY A 166 -9.50 11.31 -13.77
C GLY A 166 -8.45 10.21 -13.62
N PHE A 167 -8.78 8.95 -13.99
CA PHE A 167 -7.81 7.85 -13.99
C PHE A 167 -6.66 8.10 -14.97
N THR A 168 -7.00 8.57 -16.17
CA THR A 168 -6.02 8.86 -17.23
C THR A 168 -5.02 9.92 -16.78
N VAL A 169 -5.52 11.05 -16.28
CA VAL A 169 -4.69 12.17 -15.82
C VAL A 169 -3.85 11.77 -14.61
N THR A 170 -4.40 11.02 -13.66
CA THR A 170 -3.63 10.52 -12.52
C THR A 170 -2.49 9.60 -12.98
N GLY A 171 -2.75 8.69 -13.94
CA GLY A 171 -1.73 7.86 -14.57
C GLY A 171 -0.63 8.68 -15.25
N TRP A 172 -0.98 9.72 -16.00
CA TRP A 172 -0.03 10.61 -16.66
C TRP A 172 0.85 11.38 -15.66
N MET A 173 0.25 11.95 -14.62
CA MET A 173 0.97 12.71 -13.59
C MET A 173 2.03 11.85 -12.92
N PHE A 174 1.69 10.62 -12.54
CA PHE A 174 2.63 9.72 -11.88
C PHE A 174 3.58 9.00 -12.84
N GLY A 175 3.23 8.86 -14.13
CA GLY A 175 4.18 8.52 -15.19
C GLY A 175 5.28 9.59 -15.34
N ALA A 176 4.92 10.87 -15.28
CA ALA A 176 5.89 11.97 -15.30
C ALA A 176 6.77 11.99 -14.03
N VAL A 177 6.19 11.77 -12.84
CA VAL A 177 6.94 11.61 -11.59
C VAL A 177 7.91 10.42 -11.66
N ALA A 178 7.47 9.29 -12.23
CA ALA A 178 8.32 8.13 -12.43
C ALA A 178 9.47 8.41 -13.41
N ALA A 179 9.23 9.22 -14.45
CA ALA A 179 10.27 9.65 -15.38
C ALA A 179 11.35 10.50 -14.69
N VAL A 180 10.97 11.42 -13.81
CA VAL A 180 11.90 12.18 -12.96
C VAL A 180 12.65 11.24 -12.02
N SER A 181 11.92 10.37 -11.33
CA SER A 181 12.49 9.39 -10.39
C SER A 181 13.48 8.45 -11.07
N ALA A 182 13.23 8.08 -12.32
CA ALA A 182 14.15 7.30 -13.14
C ALA A 182 15.43 8.04 -13.49
N GLN A 183 15.43 9.38 -13.56
CA GLN A 183 16.67 10.15 -13.75
C GLN A 183 17.45 10.33 -12.44
N VAL A 184 16.74 10.47 -11.31
CA VAL A 184 17.35 10.71 -9.99
C VAL A 184 17.90 9.42 -9.38
N GLY A 185 17.13 8.33 -9.43
CA GLY A 185 17.49 7.05 -8.82
C GLY A 185 18.68 6.38 -9.51
N SER A 186 19.53 5.74 -8.70
CA SER A 186 20.69 4.97 -9.16
C SER A 186 20.33 3.71 -9.93
N ASP A 187 19.17 3.14 -9.63
CA ASP A 187 18.68 1.87 -10.15
C ASP A 187 17.14 1.88 -10.19
N ALA A 188 16.54 0.87 -10.84
CA ALA A 188 15.11 0.75 -11.05
C ALA A 188 14.37 0.65 -9.72
N ARG A 189 14.95 -0.04 -8.73
CA ARG A 189 14.34 -0.17 -7.41
C ARG A 189 14.28 1.16 -6.68
N ALA A 190 15.35 1.95 -6.72
CA ALA A 190 15.38 3.30 -6.15
C ALA A 190 14.35 4.22 -6.84
N ALA A 191 14.31 4.22 -8.17
CA ALA A 191 13.36 5.00 -8.95
C ALA A 191 11.90 4.63 -8.64
N THR A 192 11.57 3.34 -8.61
CA THR A 192 10.24 2.85 -8.22
C THR A 192 9.90 3.26 -6.78
N THR A 193 10.85 3.09 -5.84
CA THR A 193 10.62 3.42 -4.43
C THR A 193 10.30 4.89 -4.26
N MET A 194 11.03 5.79 -4.94
CA MET A 194 10.77 7.23 -4.89
C MET A 194 9.37 7.58 -5.42
N ALA A 195 9.03 7.09 -6.61
CA ALA A 195 7.74 7.42 -7.25
C ALA A 195 6.54 6.86 -6.49
N VAL A 196 6.62 5.59 -6.05
CA VAL A 196 5.55 4.94 -5.26
C VAL A 196 5.42 5.58 -3.88
N SER A 197 6.54 5.95 -3.23
CA SER A 197 6.47 6.62 -1.92
C SER A 197 5.82 7.99 -2.04
N LEU A 198 6.15 8.78 -3.07
CA LEU A 198 5.51 10.06 -3.31
C LEU A 198 4.01 9.91 -3.58
N LEU A 199 3.62 8.92 -4.40
CA LEU A 199 2.21 8.59 -4.63
C LEU A 199 1.49 8.23 -3.33
N GLY A 200 2.07 7.34 -2.52
CA GLY A 200 1.49 6.91 -1.24
C GLY A 200 1.33 8.07 -0.26
N VAL A 201 2.36 8.91 -0.10
CA VAL A 201 2.31 10.10 0.76
C VAL A 201 1.22 11.05 0.32
N LEU A 202 1.16 11.38 -0.98
CA LEU A 202 0.13 12.27 -1.50
C LEU A 202 -1.27 11.68 -1.36
N PHE A 203 -1.44 10.38 -1.57
CA PHE A 203 -2.72 9.69 -1.45
C PHE A 203 -3.24 9.72 -0.02
N VAL A 204 -2.38 9.38 0.96
CA VAL A 204 -2.71 9.42 2.39
C VAL A 204 -2.97 10.86 2.84
N LEU A 205 -2.10 11.80 2.44
CA LEU A 205 -2.25 13.20 2.81
C LEU A 205 -3.54 13.81 2.26
N ARG A 206 -3.95 13.47 1.04
CA ARG A 206 -5.23 13.89 0.44
C ARG A 206 -6.39 13.51 1.35
N GLY A 207 -6.47 12.23 1.75
CA GLY A 207 -7.54 11.75 2.62
C GLY A 207 -7.44 12.32 4.03
N PHE A 208 -6.24 12.42 4.59
CA PHE A 208 -6.02 12.91 5.95
C PHE A 208 -6.44 14.37 6.08
N LEU A 209 -6.05 15.23 5.13
CA LEU A 209 -6.44 16.64 5.10
C LEU A 209 -7.96 16.81 5.04
N PHE A 210 -8.65 15.94 4.30
CA PHE A 210 -10.11 15.90 4.31
C PHE A 210 -10.66 15.47 5.68
N SER A 211 -10.17 14.37 6.25
CA SER A 211 -10.65 13.82 7.53
C SER A 211 -10.44 14.75 8.73
N VAL A 212 -9.50 15.70 8.65
CA VAL A 212 -9.27 16.71 9.70
C VAL A 212 -9.91 18.06 9.38
N GLU A 213 -10.77 18.13 8.36
CA GLU A 213 -11.45 19.35 7.90
C GLU A 213 -10.45 20.51 7.65
N ALA A 214 -9.31 20.19 7.04
CA ALA A 214 -8.28 21.19 6.76
C ALA A 214 -8.83 22.29 5.82
N PRO A 215 -8.30 23.53 5.88
CA PRO A 215 -8.76 24.61 5.03
C PRO A 215 -8.71 24.26 3.54
N ALA A 216 -9.68 24.76 2.76
CA ALA A 216 -9.88 24.36 1.36
C ALA A 216 -8.65 24.51 0.44
N TRP A 217 -7.73 25.44 0.72
CA TRP A 217 -6.50 25.61 -0.06
C TRP A 217 -5.57 24.38 0.00
N THR A 218 -5.68 23.55 1.04
CA THR A 218 -4.84 22.36 1.21
C THR A 218 -5.12 21.29 0.15
N THR A 219 -6.37 21.15 -0.29
CA THR A 219 -6.75 20.28 -1.41
C THR A 219 -6.04 20.68 -2.70
N TRP A 220 -5.87 21.98 -2.95
CA TRP A 220 -5.28 22.52 -4.18
C TRP A 220 -3.75 22.42 -4.24
N ILE A 221 -3.06 22.18 -3.12
CA ILE A 221 -1.63 21.89 -3.12
C ILE A 221 -1.36 20.43 -3.46
N ASN A 222 -2.27 19.54 -3.08
CA ASN A 222 -2.12 18.13 -3.38
C ASN A 222 -2.58 17.85 -4.82
N PRO A 223 -1.70 17.37 -5.71
CA PRO A 223 -2.07 17.11 -7.10
C PRO A 223 -3.19 16.06 -7.26
N LEU A 224 -3.32 15.13 -6.31
CA LEU A 224 -4.45 14.18 -6.29
C LEU A 224 -5.78 14.85 -5.87
N GLY A 225 -5.72 15.99 -5.20
CA GLY A 225 -6.89 16.80 -4.84
C GLY A 225 -7.55 17.42 -6.07
N TRP A 226 -6.80 17.79 -7.11
CA TRP A 226 -7.38 18.33 -8.34
C TRP A 226 -8.33 17.32 -9.02
N VAL A 227 -7.94 16.05 -9.04
CA VAL A 227 -8.80 14.98 -9.58
C VAL A 227 -10.03 14.78 -8.71
N GLN A 228 -9.94 15.01 -7.39
CA GLN A 228 -11.09 14.94 -6.51
C GLN A 228 -12.08 16.10 -6.71
N GLU A 229 -11.57 17.28 -7.06
CA GLU A 229 -12.39 18.46 -7.35
C GLU A 229 -13.09 18.42 -8.71
N THR A 230 -12.90 17.35 -9.51
CA THR A 230 -13.75 17.14 -10.68
C THR A 230 -15.18 16.76 -10.30
N ARG A 231 -15.38 16.20 -9.10
CA ARG A 231 -16.70 15.84 -8.54
C ARG A 231 -17.63 15.15 -9.55
N PRO A 232 -17.23 13.98 -10.11
CA PRO A 232 -18.09 13.27 -11.04
C PRO A 232 -19.45 12.97 -10.40
N ALA A 233 -20.52 13.11 -11.18
CA ALA A 233 -21.93 12.99 -10.75
C ALA A 233 -22.42 14.07 -9.77
N THR A 234 -21.55 15.02 -9.39
CA THR A 234 -21.85 16.13 -8.47
C THR A 234 -21.29 17.44 -9.02
N GLY A 235 -21.72 17.76 -10.25
CA GLY A 235 -21.40 18.98 -10.98
C GLY A 235 -20.43 18.81 -12.15
N ASP A 236 -19.74 17.66 -12.24
CA ASP A 236 -18.91 17.24 -13.37
C ASP A 236 -17.93 18.31 -13.89
N HIS A 237 -17.07 18.80 -12.99
CA HIS A 237 -16.09 19.84 -13.29
C HIS A 237 -14.89 19.25 -14.05
N TRP A 238 -14.80 19.53 -15.36
CA TRP A 238 -13.68 19.06 -16.19
C TRP A 238 -12.39 19.86 -16.03
N TRP A 239 -12.49 21.14 -15.68
CA TRP A 239 -11.35 22.06 -15.68
C TRP A 239 -10.19 21.66 -14.73
N PRO A 240 -10.38 21.03 -13.54
CA PRO A 240 -9.27 20.65 -12.67
C PRO A 240 -8.31 19.64 -13.33
N LEU A 241 -8.78 18.87 -14.32
CA LEU A 241 -7.92 17.98 -15.11
C LEU A 241 -6.84 18.73 -15.88
N LEU A 242 -7.06 20.02 -16.22
CA LEU A 242 -6.05 20.86 -16.85
C LEU A 242 -4.84 21.07 -15.93
N LEU A 243 -5.05 21.19 -14.60
CA LEU A 243 -3.93 21.29 -13.65
C LEU A 243 -3.08 20.02 -13.66
N GLY A 244 -3.72 18.84 -13.70
CA GLY A 244 -3.03 17.56 -13.81
C GLY A 244 -2.27 17.40 -15.14
N LEU A 245 -2.84 17.88 -16.24
CA LEU A 245 -2.17 17.91 -17.54
C LEU A 245 -0.96 18.86 -17.51
N THR A 246 -1.12 20.08 -16.99
CA THR A 246 -0.02 21.04 -16.84
C THR A 246 1.09 20.47 -15.96
N PHE A 247 0.75 19.85 -14.83
CA PHE A 247 1.71 19.16 -13.97
C PHE A 247 2.46 18.05 -14.73
N THR A 248 1.75 17.22 -15.49
CA THR A 248 2.36 16.16 -16.31
C THR A 248 3.39 16.74 -17.28
N VAL A 249 3.03 17.82 -17.98
CA VAL A 249 3.93 18.48 -18.96
C VAL A 249 5.15 19.08 -18.26
N VAL A 250 4.96 19.82 -17.15
CA VAL A 250 6.04 20.47 -16.41
C VAL A 250 7.00 19.44 -15.82
N VAL A 251 6.49 18.42 -15.13
CA VAL A 251 7.29 17.37 -14.49
C VAL A 251 7.94 16.46 -15.55
N GLY A 252 7.23 16.17 -16.64
CA GLY A 252 7.78 15.42 -17.77
C GLY A 252 8.93 16.18 -18.46
N ALA A 253 8.78 17.49 -18.68
CA ALA A 253 9.84 18.35 -19.20
C ALA A 253 11.05 18.37 -18.25
N ALA A 254 10.83 18.46 -16.94
CA ALA A 254 11.89 18.35 -15.95
C ALA A 254 12.65 17.02 -16.08
N ALA A 255 11.96 15.89 -16.31
CA ALA A 255 12.62 14.61 -16.54
C ALA A 255 13.56 14.63 -17.77
N PHE A 256 13.13 15.24 -18.89
CA PHE A 256 13.99 15.39 -20.07
C PHE A 256 15.18 16.34 -19.84
N VAL A 257 15.02 17.39 -19.04
CA VAL A 257 16.14 18.27 -18.65
C VAL A 257 17.14 17.51 -17.80
N LEU A 258 16.67 16.78 -16.77
CA LEU A 258 17.51 15.96 -15.89
C LEU A 258 18.24 14.85 -16.66
N GLN A 259 17.60 14.28 -17.69
CA GLN A 259 18.24 13.28 -18.56
C GLN A 259 19.49 13.82 -19.26
N ARG A 260 19.55 15.12 -19.58
CA ARG A 260 20.72 15.73 -20.23
C ARG A 260 21.90 15.92 -19.28
N ALA A 261 21.64 16.03 -17.99
CA ALA A 261 22.63 16.29 -16.95
C ALA A 261 23.29 15.02 -16.41
N ARG A 262 22.79 13.82 -16.77
CA ARG A 262 23.32 12.53 -16.29
C ARG A 262 23.98 11.73 -17.41
N ASP A 263 24.96 10.93 -17.01
CA ASP A 263 25.55 9.91 -17.87
C ASP A 263 24.67 8.65 -17.95
N PHE A 264 24.86 7.90 -19.02
CA PHE A 264 24.18 6.63 -19.22
C PHE A 264 24.54 5.63 -18.12
N GLY A 265 23.55 4.89 -17.61
CA GLY A 265 23.77 3.91 -16.52
C GLY A 265 23.97 4.54 -15.14
N GLN A 266 24.06 5.87 -15.04
CA GLN A 266 24.14 6.58 -13.77
C GLN A 266 22.83 7.28 -13.43
N GLY A 267 22.53 7.43 -12.14
CA GLY A 267 21.50 8.33 -11.61
C GLY A 267 22.13 9.62 -11.12
N LEU A 268 21.32 10.69 -10.96
CA LEU A 268 21.82 11.96 -10.38
C LEU A 268 22.24 11.82 -8.92
N VAL A 269 21.65 10.87 -8.19
CA VAL A 269 22.14 10.47 -6.87
C VAL A 269 23.08 9.28 -7.08
N PRO A 270 24.41 9.48 -6.98
CA PRO A 270 25.36 8.40 -7.21
C PRO A 270 25.22 7.34 -6.11
N ALA A 271 25.39 6.08 -6.48
CA ALA A 271 25.57 5.01 -5.52
C ALA A 271 26.85 5.33 -4.71
N ARG A 272 26.72 5.45 -3.39
CA ARG A 272 27.88 5.70 -2.54
C ARG A 272 28.80 4.48 -2.62
N PRO A 273 30.10 4.65 -2.93
CA PRO A 273 31.04 3.55 -2.85
C PRO A 273 30.99 2.99 -1.42
N GLY A 274 30.92 1.67 -1.32
CA GLY A 274 31.04 1.00 -0.03
C GLY A 274 32.37 1.36 0.63
N PRO A 275 32.50 1.19 1.96
CA PRO A 275 33.78 1.35 2.63
C PRO A 275 34.86 0.48 1.96
N ALA A 276 36.08 1.00 1.82
CA ALA A 276 37.20 0.30 1.18
C ALA A 276 37.56 -1.03 1.85
N ARG A 277 37.17 -1.20 3.12
CA ARG A 277 37.24 -2.47 3.85
C ARG A 277 35.88 -2.79 4.46
N GLY A 278 35.45 -4.03 4.34
CA GLY A 278 34.25 -4.53 5.04
C GLY A 278 34.50 -4.56 6.55
N GLY A 279 33.60 -3.95 7.33
CA GLY A 279 33.63 -3.95 8.80
C GLY A 279 32.50 -4.76 9.46
N ILE A 280 31.78 -5.57 8.69
CA ILE A 280 30.64 -6.35 9.21
C ILE A 280 31.17 -7.69 9.72
N GLY A 281 31.25 -7.84 11.04
CA GLY A 281 31.79 -9.04 11.68
C GLY A 281 30.76 -10.10 12.07
N SER A 282 29.45 -9.85 11.89
CA SER A 282 28.40 -10.81 12.28
C SER A 282 27.22 -10.86 11.30
N PRO A 283 26.54 -12.02 11.19
CA PRO A 283 25.34 -12.15 10.36
C PRO A 283 24.21 -11.21 10.78
N LEU A 284 24.09 -10.91 12.08
CA LEU A 284 23.11 -9.95 12.61
C LEU A 284 23.39 -8.53 12.13
N ALA A 285 24.66 -8.09 12.20
CA ALA A 285 25.05 -6.78 11.69
C ALA A 285 24.83 -6.68 10.18
N LEU A 286 25.04 -7.77 9.43
CA LEU A 286 24.72 -7.84 8.00
C LEU A 286 23.21 -7.69 7.75
N ALA A 287 22.38 -8.47 8.45
CA ALA A 287 20.93 -8.44 8.33
C ALA A 287 20.35 -7.04 8.64
N ILE A 288 20.84 -6.38 9.69
CA ILE A 288 20.47 -5.01 10.03
C ILE A 288 20.89 -4.05 8.93
N ARG A 289 22.14 -4.13 8.45
CA ARG A 289 22.65 -3.23 7.40
C ARG A 289 21.86 -3.36 6.09
N LEU A 290 21.50 -4.58 5.70
CA LEU A 290 20.71 -4.83 4.49
C LEU A 290 19.30 -4.25 4.61
N ASN A 291 18.70 -4.29 5.81
CA ASN A 291 17.32 -3.85 6.04
C ASN A 291 17.19 -2.43 6.59
N ARG A 292 18.28 -1.71 6.90
CA ARG A 292 18.25 -0.38 7.54
C ARG A 292 17.36 0.64 6.84
N ALA A 293 17.40 0.69 5.51
CA ALA A 293 16.63 1.67 4.73
C ALA A 293 15.13 1.30 4.73
N PRO A 294 14.74 0.04 4.40
CA PRO A 294 13.37 -0.43 4.60
C PRO A 294 12.84 -0.23 6.02
N ILE A 295 13.65 -0.50 7.05
CA ILE A 295 13.27 -0.29 8.46
C ILE A 295 12.96 1.18 8.70
N GLY A 296 13.82 2.10 8.26
CA GLY A 296 13.58 3.54 8.37
C GLY A 296 12.27 3.99 7.73
N SER A 297 11.98 3.50 6.51
CA SER A 297 10.70 3.80 5.85
C SER A 297 9.48 3.24 6.58
N TRP A 298 9.60 2.02 7.13
CA TRP A 298 8.52 1.42 7.92
C TRP A 298 8.29 2.16 9.24
N VAL A 299 9.34 2.57 9.94
CA VAL A 299 9.22 3.37 11.16
C VAL A 299 8.46 4.67 10.87
N LEU A 300 8.84 5.39 9.81
CA LEU A 300 8.14 6.60 9.40
C LEU A 300 6.66 6.33 9.06
N ALA A 301 6.38 5.25 8.33
CA ALA A 301 5.02 4.84 8.00
C ALA A 301 4.20 4.51 9.25
N PHE A 302 4.77 3.84 10.26
CA PHE A 302 4.09 3.48 11.50
C PHE A 302 3.87 4.65 12.45
N VAL A 303 4.78 5.64 12.45
CA VAL A 303 4.53 6.93 13.11
C VAL A 303 3.31 7.61 12.46
N GLY A 304 3.28 7.69 11.12
CA GLY A 304 2.14 8.24 10.38
C GLY A 304 0.84 7.47 10.64
N LEU A 305 0.90 6.14 10.61
CA LEU A 305 -0.24 5.26 10.89
C LEU A 305 -0.78 5.47 12.31
N GLY A 306 0.11 5.59 13.29
CA GLY A 306 -0.24 5.91 14.67
C GLY A 306 -0.91 7.27 14.81
N ILE A 307 -0.45 8.29 14.08
CA ILE A 307 -1.09 9.62 14.06
C ILE A 307 -2.50 9.54 13.49
N ILE A 308 -2.65 8.87 12.35
CA ILE A 308 -3.94 8.70 11.66
C ILE A 308 -4.95 7.97 12.56
N PHE A 309 -4.58 6.80 13.08
CA PHE A 309 -5.48 6.00 13.92
C PHE A 309 -5.70 6.61 15.30
N GLY A 310 -4.68 7.26 15.88
CA GLY A 310 -4.83 8.03 17.10
C GLY A 310 -5.81 9.19 16.94
N TYR A 311 -5.81 9.86 15.78
CA TYR A 311 -6.84 10.85 15.46
C TYR A 311 -8.23 10.22 15.37
N PHE A 312 -8.40 9.10 14.66
CA PHE A 312 -9.72 8.44 14.55
C PHE A 312 -10.27 7.97 15.90
N THR A 313 -9.39 7.60 16.82
CA THR A 313 -9.78 7.26 18.19
C THR A 313 -10.57 8.40 18.86
N ARG A 314 -10.23 9.67 18.61
CA ARG A 314 -11.00 10.84 19.07
C ARG A 314 -12.35 10.96 18.38
N SER A 315 -12.40 10.74 17.08
CA SER A 315 -13.63 10.89 16.29
C SER A 315 -14.69 9.86 16.66
N VAL A 316 -14.30 8.63 17.00
CA VAL A 316 -15.24 7.52 17.28
C VAL A 316 -16.27 7.86 18.35
N ARG A 317 -15.88 8.56 19.43
CA ARG A 317 -16.83 9.00 20.46
C ARG A 317 -17.98 9.81 19.87
N GLY A 318 -17.66 10.79 19.02
CA GLY A 318 -18.67 11.63 18.36
C GLY A 318 -19.65 10.81 17.52
N LEU A 319 -19.15 9.76 16.87
CA LEU A 319 -19.96 8.87 16.02
C LEU A 319 -20.87 7.97 16.85
N LEU A 320 -20.34 7.44 17.96
CA LEU A 320 -21.09 6.60 18.89
C LEU A 320 -22.21 7.39 19.57
N THR A 321 -21.97 8.66 19.92
CA THR A 321 -22.98 9.53 20.53
C THR A 321 -24.03 10.03 19.54
N ALA A 322 -23.68 10.17 18.25
CA ALA A 322 -24.59 10.67 17.23
C ALA A 322 -25.49 9.57 16.63
N ASN A 323 -25.20 8.28 16.87
CA ASN A 323 -25.93 7.16 16.28
C ASN A 323 -27.09 6.68 17.18
N PRO A 324 -28.37 6.87 16.77
CA PRO A 324 -29.52 6.49 17.58
C PRO A 324 -29.61 4.98 17.89
N ALA A 325 -29.11 4.12 16.98
CA ALA A 325 -29.10 2.67 17.20
C ALA A 325 -28.09 2.27 18.28
N MET A 326 -26.94 2.95 18.34
CA MET A 326 -25.93 2.73 19.38
C MET A 326 -26.42 3.25 20.73
N ALA A 327 -27.13 4.38 20.75
CA ALA A 327 -27.78 4.89 21.94
C ALA A 327 -28.81 3.89 22.52
N GLN A 328 -29.56 3.18 21.67
CA GLN A 328 -30.47 2.11 22.11
C GLN A 328 -29.73 0.89 22.69
N ILE A 329 -28.61 0.47 22.09
CA ILE A 329 -27.77 -0.61 22.62
C ILE A 329 -27.22 -0.24 24.00
N PHE A 330 -26.74 1.00 24.16
CA PHE A 330 -26.26 1.49 25.46
C PHE A 330 -27.40 1.57 26.49
N ALA A 331 -28.58 2.05 26.10
CA ALA A 331 -29.75 2.13 26.98
C ALA A 331 -30.26 0.75 27.41
N SER A 332 -30.07 -0.29 26.57
CA SER A 332 -30.42 -1.67 26.90
C SER A 332 -29.44 -2.34 27.88
N GLY A 333 -28.28 -1.72 28.14
CA GLY A 333 -27.22 -2.30 28.98
C GLY A 333 -26.45 -3.46 28.34
N ALA A 334 -26.70 -3.77 27.06
CA ALA A 334 -26.06 -4.88 26.35
C ALA A 334 -24.56 -4.65 26.08
N ALA A 335 -24.13 -3.39 25.99
CA ALA A 335 -22.73 -2.99 25.89
C ALA A 335 -22.56 -1.57 26.46
N SER A 336 -21.39 -1.24 26.99
CA SER A 336 -21.05 0.12 27.39
C SER A 336 -20.30 0.86 26.26
N PRO A 337 -20.30 2.21 26.26
CA PRO A 337 -19.45 2.98 25.35
C PRO A 337 -17.96 2.64 25.47
N ALA A 338 -17.49 2.25 26.67
CA ALA A 338 -16.10 1.85 26.91
C ALA A 338 -15.76 0.54 26.20
N ASP A 339 -16.67 -0.45 26.21
CA ASP A 339 -16.47 -1.76 25.55
C ASP A 339 -16.34 -1.62 24.03
N LEU A 340 -17.07 -0.66 23.43
CA LEU A 340 -16.94 -0.41 22.00
C LEU A 340 -15.65 0.31 21.64
N VAL A 341 -15.18 1.21 22.50
CA VAL A 341 -13.90 1.87 22.28
C VAL A 341 -12.75 0.88 22.46
N SER A 342 -12.81 -0.01 23.46
CA SER A 342 -11.79 -1.05 23.65
C SER A 342 -11.76 -2.03 22.48
N ALA A 343 -12.93 -2.46 21.99
CA ALA A 343 -13.05 -3.28 20.78
C ALA A 343 -12.51 -2.56 19.54
N PHE A 344 -12.79 -1.26 19.39
CA PHE A 344 -12.26 -0.45 18.29
C PHE A 344 -10.73 -0.33 18.34
N VAL A 345 -10.16 -0.02 19.52
CA VAL A 345 -8.71 0.06 19.73
C VAL A 345 -8.05 -1.29 19.46
N THR A 346 -8.64 -2.39 19.95
CA THR A 346 -8.19 -3.76 19.68
C THR A 346 -8.18 -4.07 18.19
N THR A 347 -9.24 -3.69 17.46
CA THR A 347 -9.35 -3.91 16.02
C THR A 347 -8.32 -3.08 15.23
N ILE A 348 -8.12 -1.81 15.60
CA ILE A 348 -7.10 -0.94 15.00
C ILE A 348 -5.70 -1.50 15.24
N LEU A 349 -5.38 -1.90 16.47
CA LEU A 349 -4.07 -2.44 16.78
C LEU A 349 -3.85 -3.80 16.09
N GLY A 350 -4.91 -4.60 15.92
CA GLY A 350 -4.90 -5.77 15.06
C GLY A 350 -4.54 -5.43 13.61
N LEU A 351 -5.16 -4.41 13.02
CA LEU A 351 -4.82 -3.91 11.68
C LEU A 351 -3.37 -3.42 11.58
N VAL A 352 -2.92 -2.64 12.56
CA VAL A 352 -1.52 -2.19 12.69
C VAL A 352 -0.58 -3.39 12.73
N GLY A 353 -0.93 -4.45 13.47
CA GLY A 353 -0.17 -5.69 13.53
C GLY A 353 -0.15 -6.47 12.20
N ILE A 354 -1.27 -6.54 11.49
CA ILE A 354 -1.33 -7.16 10.16
C ILE A 354 -0.41 -6.42 9.18
N ILE A 355 -0.44 -5.08 9.21
CA ILE A 355 0.46 -4.23 8.40
C ILE A 355 1.92 -4.44 8.82
N ALA A 356 2.20 -4.58 10.13
CA ALA A 356 3.56 -4.76 10.63
C ALA A 356 4.14 -6.11 10.17
N SER A 357 3.28 -7.13 10.10
CA SER A 357 3.64 -8.45 9.62
C SER A 357 4.21 -8.40 8.19
N VAL A 358 3.76 -7.47 7.34
CA VAL A 358 4.32 -7.25 6.00
C VAL A 358 5.82 -6.94 6.07
N ALA A 359 6.25 -6.07 7.00
CA ALA A 359 7.66 -5.73 7.17
C ALA A 359 8.49 -6.96 7.57
N GLY A 360 8.00 -7.75 8.52
CA GLY A 360 8.64 -9.00 8.93
C GLY A 360 8.73 -10.02 7.79
N VAL A 361 7.64 -10.24 7.05
CA VAL A 361 7.61 -11.12 5.87
C VAL A 361 8.59 -10.64 4.79
N GLN A 362 8.69 -9.33 4.54
CA GLN A 362 9.67 -8.78 3.59
C GLN A 362 11.12 -9.04 4.01
N ILE A 363 11.43 -8.92 5.30
CA ILE A 363 12.77 -9.19 5.85
C ILE A 363 13.12 -10.68 5.66
N VAL A 364 12.19 -11.60 5.94
CA VAL A 364 12.40 -13.04 5.72
C VAL A 364 12.54 -13.36 4.23
N ASN A 365 11.69 -12.76 3.38
CA ASN A 365 11.72 -12.93 1.93
C ASN A 365 13.06 -12.49 1.33
N ARG A 366 13.78 -11.59 2.00
CA ARG A 366 15.09 -11.15 1.56
C ARG A 366 16.11 -12.26 1.51
N ILE A 367 16.02 -13.27 2.38
CA ILE A 367 16.86 -14.48 2.31
C ILE A 367 16.78 -15.09 0.92
N ARG A 368 15.55 -15.24 0.40
CA ARG A 368 15.34 -15.80 -0.94
C ARG A 368 15.83 -14.87 -2.05
N THR A 369 15.74 -13.56 -1.86
CA THR A 369 16.32 -12.60 -2.81
C THR A 369 17.85 -12.71 -2.84
N GLU A 370 18.52 -12.81 -1.69
CA GLU A 370 19.98 -12.98 -1.63
C GLU A 370 20.43 -14.35 -2.18
N GLU A 371 19.62 -15.40 -2.05
CA GLU A 371 19.86 -16.71 -2.70
C GLU A 371 19.71 -16.65 -4.23
N LEU A 372 18.73 -15.90 -4.75
CA LEU A 372 18.47 -15.82 -6.20
C LEU A 372 19.44 -14.91 -6.93
N GLU A 373 20.14 -14.04 -6.20
CA GLU A 373 21.16 -13.13 -6.72
C GLU A 373 22.58 -13.60 -6.38
N ASP A 374 22.74 -14.88 -5.99
CA ASP A 374 24.01 -15.57 -5.68
C ASP A 374 24.86 -14.90 -4.59
N ARG A 375 24.25 -14.02 -3.78
CA ARG A 375 24.95 -13.31 -2.69
C ARG A 375 24.99 -14.11 -1.40
N ALA A 376 24.05 -15.04 -1.21
CA ALA A 376 24.02 -15.91 -0.03
C ALA A 376 25.22 -16.87 0.01
N GLU A 377 25.67 -17.36 -1.15
CA GLU A 377 26.76 -18.33 -1.28
C GLU A 377 28.07 -17.74 -0.74
N ALA A 378 28.38 -16.49 -1.10
CA ALA A 378 29.58 -15.79 -0.64
C ALA A 378 29.64 -15.64 0.88
N VAL A 379 28.49 -15.52 1.55
CA VAL A 379 28.42 -15.45 3.02
C VAL A 379 28.60 -16.84 3.63
N LEU A 380 27.94 -17.85 3.07
CA LEU A 380 27.96 -19.23 3.60
C LEU A 380 29.27 -19.99 3.30
N ALA A 381 30.07 -19.49 2.34
CA ALA A 381 31.43 -19.96 2.10
C ALA A 381 32.42 -19.52 3.20
N THR A 382 32.03 -18.59 4.08
CA THR A 382 32.82 -18.19 5.25
C THR A 382 32.56 -19.12 6.44
N ALA A 383 33.11 -18.79 7.63
CA ALA A 383 32.84 -19.53 8.86
C ALA A 383 31.40 -19.40 9.40
N VAL A 384 30.52 -18.65 8.71
CA VAL A 384 29.11 -18.47 9.12
C VAL A 384 28.31 -19.74 8.88
N SER A 385 27.77 -20.33 9.94
CA SER A 385 26.88 -21.48 9.83
C SER A 385 25.49 -21.10 9.29
N ARG A 386 24.85 -22.04 8.59
CA ARG A 386 23.47 -21.88 8.08
C ARG A 386 22.47 -21.42 9.16
N PRO A 387 22.43 -22.02 10.37
CA PRO A 387 21.51 -21.57 11.43
C PRO A 387 21.82 -20.16 11.94
N SER A 388 23.10 -19.76 11.99
CA SER A 388 23.48 -18.42 12.42
C SER A 388 23.03 -17.36 11.40
N TYR A 389 23.21 -17.65 10.10
CA TYR A 389 22.72 -16.79 9.02
C TYR A 389 21.19 -16.63 9.04
N PHE A 390 20.47 -17.76 9.09
CA PHE A 390 19.00 -17.75 9.11
C PHE A 390 18.47 -17.07 10.37
N GLY A 391 19.03 -17.41 11.54
CA GLY A 391 18.59 -16.86 12.82
C GLY A 391 18.84 -15.37 12.98
N ALA A 392 19.91 -14.83 12.41
CA ALA A 392 20.13 -13.40 12.37
C ALA A 392 19.02 -12.66 11.61
N VAL A 393 18.60 -13.16 10.45
CA VAL A 393 17.52 -12.55 9.68
C VAL A 393 16.17 -12.75 10.38
N THR A 394 15.90 -13.94 10.94
CA THR A 394 14.68 -14.21 11.72
C THR A 394 14.58 -13.28 12.93
N ALA A 395 15.66 -13.05 13.67
CA ALA A 395 15.67 -12.13 14.81
C ALA A 395 15.27 -10.72 14.39
N VAL A 396 15.85 -10.20 13.31
CA VAL A 396 15.46 -8.88 12.74
C VAL A 396 14.00 -8.89 12.29
N ALA A 397 13.53 -9.98 11.66
CA ALA A 397 12.16 -10.12 11.20
C ALA A 397 11.11 -10.20 12.32
N LEU A 398 11.50 -10.56 13.56
CA LEU A 398 10.62 -10.56 14.73
C LEU A 398 10.70 -9.23 15.49
N VAL A 399 11.90 -8.68 15.67
CA VAL A 399 12.13 -7.43 16.42
C VAL A 399 11.58 -6.22 15.69
N VAL A 400 11.81 -6.10 14.37
CA VAL A 400 11.37 -4.93 13.60
C VAL A 400 9.86 -4.75 13.66
N PRO A 401 9.01 -5.72 13.28
CA PRO A 401 7.57 -5.51 13.31
C PRO A 401 7.01 -5.37 14.74
N ALA A 402 7.62 -6.00 15.74
CA ALA A 402 7.27 -5.76 17.15
C ALA A 402 7.52 -4.28 17.54
N ALA A 403 8.68 -3.73 17.17
CA ALA A 403 9.00 -2.33 17.40
C ALA A 403 8.07 -1.39 16.63
N LEU A 404 7.67 -1.73 15.40
CA LEU A 404 6.71 -0.96 14.62
C LEU A 404 5.34 -0.89 15.31
N VAL A 405 4.82 -2.03 15.77
CA VAL A 405 3.56 -2.07 16.54
C VAL A 405 3.66 -1.24 17.81
N ALA A 406 4.78 -1.36 18.55
CA ALA A 406 5.01 -0.55 19.74
C ALA A 406 5.06 0.96 19.42
N VAL A 407 5.73 1.37 18.34
CA VAL A 407 5.77 2.77 17.89
C VAL A 407 4.37 3.29 17.57
N ALA A 408 3.58 2.55 16.81
CA ALA A 408 2.20 2.95 16.52
C ALA A 408 1.34 2.98 17.78
N GLY A 409 1.46 1.98 18.67
CA GLY A 409 0.76 1.93 19.96
C GLY A 409 1.09 3.11 20.87
N LEU A 410 2.35 3.51 20.95
CA LEU A 410 2.79 4.71 21.69
C LEU A 410 2.14 5.97 21.13
N VAL A 411 2.16 6.14 19.80
CA VAL A 411 1.57 7.32 19.15
C VAL A 411 0.06 7.35 19.35
N ILE A 412 -0.65 6.23 19.15
CA ILE A 412 -2.10 6.12 19.39
C ILE A 412 -2.42 6.39 20.86
N GLY A 413 -1.63 5.85 21.78
CA GLY A 413 -1.79 6.04 23.22
C GLY A 413 -1.70 7.51 23.63
N ILE A 414 -0.81 8.29 23.01
CA ILE A 414 -0.74 9.75 23.23
C ILE A 414 -2.09 10.41 22.90
N PHE A 415 -2.68 10.08 21.75
CA PHE A 415 -3.98 10.63 21.37
C PHE A 415 -5.12 10.15 22.28
N ALA A 416 -5.06 8.91 22.77
CA ALA A 416 -6.06 8.35 23.67
C ALA A 416 -6.18 9.14 25.00
N THR A 417 -5.05 9.63 25.54
CA THR A 417 -5.07 10.46 26.77
C THR A 417 -5.90 11.73 26.64
N THR A 418 -5.95 12.31 25.44
CA THR A 418 -6.69 13.55 25.15
C THR A 418 -8.13 13.30 24.70
N ALA A 419 -8.50 12.04 24.48
CA ALA A 419 -9.79 11.66 23.92
C ALA A 419 -10.88 11.41 24.99
N ASP A 420 -10.48 11.38 26.27
CA ASP A 420 -11.35 11.13 27.44
C ASP A 420 -12.15 9.81 27.36
N LEU A 421 -11.61 8.81 26.64
CA LEU A 421 -12.33 7.61 26.20
C LEU A 421 -12.59 6.54 27.27
N GLY A 422 -12.13 6.74 28.50
CA GLY A 422 -12.10 5.68 29.51
C GLY A 422 -10.96 4.67 29.33
N LEU A 423 -10.12 4.84 28.30
CA LEU A 423 -8.86 4.10 28.10
C LEU A 423 -7.67 5.03 28.28
N GLY A 424 -6.72 4.64 29.13
CA GLY A 424 -5.49 5.36 29.36
C GLY A 424 -4.41 5.05 28.31
N PHE A 425 -3.34 5.86 28.32
CA PHE A 425 -2.11 5.58 27.57
C PHE A 425 -1.59 4.15 27.80
N GLY A 426 -1.62 3.70 29.07
CA GLY A 426 -1.14 2.39 29.47
C GLY A 426 -1.92 1.25 28.81
N ASP A 427 -3.24 1.36 28.72
CA ASP A 427 -4.11 0.32 28.15
C ASP A 427 -3.84 0.15 26.66
N VAL A 428 -3.70 1.25 25.92
CA VAL A 428 -3.40 1.22 24.48
C VAL A 428 -2.01 0.63 24.23
N VAL A 429 -1.01 1.01 25.03
CA VAL A 429 0.34 0.44 24.91
C VAL A 429 0.34 -1.05 25.24
N LEU A 430 -0.37 -1.46 26.29
CA LEU A 430 -0.49 -2.87 26.67
C LEU A 430 -1.21 -3.68 25.58
N GLN A 431 -2.30 -3.16 25.01
CA GLN A 431 -3.00 -3.77 23.88
C GLN A 431 -2.08 -3.92 22.66
N SER A 432 -1.22 -2.93 22.40
CA SER A 432 -0.27 -2.99 21.29
C SER A 432 0.77 -4.10 21.49
N ILE A 433 1.25 -4.27 22.73
CA ILE A 433 2.18 -5.34 23.10
C ILE A 433 1.51 -6.71 23.01
N ALA A 434 0.26 -6.82 23.47
CA ALA A 434 -0.54 -8.05 23.39
C ALA A 434 -0.77 -8.51 21.94
N THR A 435 -0.68 -7.60 20.96
CA THR A 435 -0.84 -7.91 19.53
C THR A 435 0.43 -8.54 18.91
N ILE A 436 1.61 -8.36 19.52
CA ILE A 436 2.90 -8.79 18.96
C ILE A 436 3.00 -10.30 18.68
N PRO A 437 2.54 -11.21 19.56
CA PRO A 437 2.59 -12.65 19.28
C PRO A 437 1.83 -13.04 18.00
N ALA A 438 0.71 -12.39 17.71
CA ALA A 438 -0.04 -12.64 16.48
C ALA A 438 0.75 -12.21 15.22
N VAL A 439 1.45 -11.08 15.30
CA VAL A 439 2.37 -10.61 14.25
C VAL A 439 3.48 -11.64 14.01
N TRP A 440 4.07 -12.15 15.09
CA TRP A 440 5.10 -13.19 14.99
C TRP A 440 4.57 -14.50 14.41
N ALA A 441 3.32 -14.86 14.61
CA ALA A 441 2.74 -16.04 14.00
C ALA A 441 2.70 -15.90 12.46
N VAL A 442 2.28 -14.73 11.97
CA VAL A 442 2.30 -14.43 10.53
C VAL A 442 3.72 -14.43 9.96
N VAL A 443 4.68 -13.80 10.65
CA VAL A 443 6.09 -13.83 10.25
C VAL A 443 6.65 -15.26 10.30
N GLY A 444 6.24 -16.05 11.29
CA GLY A 444 6.59 -17.46 11.47
C GLY A 444 6.20 -18.31 10.27
N ILE A 445 5.04 -18.04 9.63
CA ILE A 445 4.64 -18.71 8.39
C ILE A 445 5.68 -18.45 7.29
N ALA A 446 6.13 -17.21 7.12
CA ALA A 446 7.17 -16.89 6.15
C ALA A 446 8.51 -17.57 6.49
N VAL A 447 8.89 -17.62 7.78
CA VAL A 447 10.07 -18.34 8.26
C VAL A 447 9.99 -19.84 7.94
N ALA A 448 8.85 -20.47 8.20
CA ALA A 448 8.61 -21.87 7.89
C ALA A 448 8.69 -22.15 6.38
N VAL A 449 8.03 -21.31 5.56
CA VAL A 449 7.98 -21.46 4.10
C VAL A 449 9.35 -21.26 3.46
N ILE A 450 10.05 -20.16 3.76
CA ILE A 450 11.38 -19.88 3.21
C ILE A 450 12.43 -20.85 3.77
N GLY A 451 12.29 -21.25 5.03
CA GLY A 451 13.16 -22.23 5.66
C GLY A 451 13.04 -23.61 5.01
N ALA A 452 11.83 -24.15 4.89
CA ALA A 452 11.60 -25.52 4.42
C ALA A 452 11.48 -25.67 2.90
N ARG A 453 10.79 -24.75 2.20
CA ARG A 453 10.50 -24.90 0.77
C ARG A 453 10.45 -23.54 0.05
N PRO A 454 11.59 -22.88 -0.20
CA PRO A 454 11.64 -21.55 -0.81
C PRO A 454 11.04 -21.47 -2.23
N ARG A 455 10.84 -22.61 -2.91
CA ARG A 455 10.20 -22.68 -4.24
C ARG A 455 8.73 -22.21 -4.22
N VAL A 456 8.02 -22.37 -3.09
CA VAL A 456 6.64 -21.86 -2.93
C VAL A 456 6.63 -20.44 -2.35
N ARG A 457 7.55 -19.59 -2.81
CA ARG A 457 7.74 -18.21 -2.34
C ARG A 457 6.43 -17.40 -2.19
N PRO A 458 5.44 -17.46 -3.09
CA PRO A 458 4.21 -16.70 -2.91
C PRO A 458 3.43 -17.04 -1.62
N ALA A 459 3.59 -18.26 -1.09
CA ALA A 459 2.88 -18.72 0.10
C ALA A 459 3.26 -17.96 1.39
N ILE A 460 4.40 -17.25 1.42
CA ILE A 460 4.80 -16.43 2.57
C ILE A 460 3.78 -15.33 2.90
N TRP A 461 2.96 -14.92 1.91
CA TRP A 461 1.95 -13.88 2.05
C TRP A 461 0.59 -14.40 2.55
N LEU A 462 0.41 -15.73 2.62
CA LEU A 462 -0.86 -16.34 3.01
C LEU A 462 -1.28 -15.89 4.41
N GLY A 463 -0.35 -15.84 5.36
CA GLY A 463 -0.64 -15.39 6.72
C GLY A 463 -1.16 -13.96 6.79
N VAL A 464 -0.60 -13.04 5.99
CA VAL A 464 -1.06 -11.65 5.90
C VAL A 464 -2.46 -11.60 5.28
N LEU A 465 -2.67 -12.28 4.15
CA LEU A 465 -3.94 -12.29 3.43
C LEU A 465 -5.07 -12.88 4.29
N VAL A 466 -4.84 -14.04 4.89
CA VAL A 466 -5.83 -14.73 5.74
C VAL A 466 -6.16 -13.88 6.97
N SER A 467 -5.15 -13.33 7.64
CA SER A 467 -5.37 -12.45 8.80
C SER A 467 -6.18 -11.21 8.42
N PHE A 468 -5.86 -10.57 7.30
CA PHE A 468 -6.60 -9.40 6.81
C PHE A 468 -8.06 -9.72 6.48
N VAL A 469 -8.29 -10.76 5.67
CA VAL A 469 -9.64 -11.16 5.24
C VAL A 469 -10.50 -11.57 6.44
N LEU A 470 -9.98 -12.43 7.33
CA LEU A 470 -10.75 -12.90 8.48
C LEU A 470 -11.03 -11.79 9.49
N THR A 471 -10.07 -10.90 9.73
CA THR A 471 -10.25 -9.82 10.73
C THR A 471 -11.21 -8.73 10.24
N ILE A 472 -11.17 -8.37 8.95
CA ILE A 472 -11.97 -7.26 8.41
C ILE A 472 -13.28 -7.72 7.79
N LEU A 473 -13.22 -8.78 6.97
CA LEU A 473 -14.39 -9.26 6.23
C LEU A 473 -15.11 -10.39 6.95
N GLY A 474 -14.44 -11.12 7.84
CA GLY A 474 -15.03 -12.26 8.56
C GLY A 474 -16.32 -11.91 9.31
N PRO A 475 -16.34 -10.87 10.18
CA PRO A 475 -17.55 -10.41 10.84
C PRO A 475 -18.63 -9.94 9.85
N SER A 476 -18.21 -9.24 8.78
CA SER A 476 -19.11 -8.74 7.73
C SER A 476 -19.81 -9.87 6.97
N PHE A 477 -19.11 -11.00 6.76
CA PHE A 477 -19.65 -12.21 6.14
C PHE A 477 -20.30 -13.17 7.14
N LYS A 478 -20.34 -12.83 8.43
CA LYS A 478 -20.86 -13.67 9.52
C LYS A 478 -20.25 -15.08 9.52
N LEU A 479 -18.93 -15.16 9.30
CA LEU A 479 -18.22 -16.44 9.30
C LEU A 479 -18.31 -17.12 10.68
N PRO A 480 -18.33 -18.46 10.73
CA PRO A 480 -18.39 -19.18 12.01
C PRO A 480 -17.08 -19.03 12.80
N GLU A 481 -17.16 -19.11 14.13
CA GLU A 481 -16.03 -18.90 15.06
C GLU A 481 -14.79 -19.74 14.74
N TRP A 482 -14.96 -21.01 14.35
CA TRP A 482 -13.83 -21.86 13.96
C TRP A 482 -13.06 -21.33 12.75
N ALA A 483 -13.73 -20.62 11.84
CA ALA A 483 -13.09 -20.02 10.67
C ALA A 483 -12.33 -18.75 11.06
N LEU A 484 -12.89 -17.92 11.95
CA LEU A 484 -12.21 -16.74 12.50
C LEU A 484 -10.97 -17.15 13.32
N GLY A 485 -11.04 -18.27 14.03
CA GLY A 485 -9.96 -18.85 14.82
C GLY A 485 -8.70 -19.24 14.04
N PHE A 486 -8.72 -19.27 12.70
CA PHE A 486 -7.49 -19.40 11.91
C PHE A 486 -6.62 -18.13 11.93
N SER A 487 -7.22 -16.96 12.18
CA SER A 487 -6.47 -15.72 12.31
C SER A 487 -5.78 -15.69 13.67
N PRO A 488 -4.44 -15.52 13.74
CA PRO A 488 -3.76 -15.36 15.02
C PRO A 488 -4.22 -14.09 15.77
N PHE A 489 -4.76 -13.10 15.05
CA PHE A 489 -5.31 -11.87 15.64
C PHE A 489 -6.65 -12.07 16.34
N HIS A 490 -7.40 -13.13 16.02
CA HIS A 490 -8.64 -13.47 16.71
C HIS A 490 -8.40 -13.92 18.16
N HIS A 491 -7.20 -14.44 18.45
CA HIS A 491 -6.81 -14.92 19.78
C HIS A 491 -6.09 -13.83 20.62
N VAL A 492 -6.03 -12.60 20.13
CA VAL A 492 -5.49 -11.46 20.90
C VAL A 492 -6.59 -10.98 21.85
N PRO A 493 -6.38 -11.00 23.17
CA PRO A 493 -7.39 -10.56 24.10
C PRO A 493 -7.56 -9.04 24.06
N ASP A 494 -8.76 -8.57 24.38
CA ASP A 494 -8.97 -7.19 24.81
C ASP A 494 -8.43 -7.06 26.25
N VAL A 495 -7.30 -6.37 26.41
CA VAL A 495 -6.64 -6.21 27.71
C VAL A 495 -7.45 -5.38 28.70
N SER A 496 -8.41 -4.61 28.18
CA SER A 496 -9.33 -3.74 28.94
C SER A 496 -10.60 -4.47 29.37
N ALA A 497 -10.84 -5.69 28.89
CA ALA A 497 -11.98 -6.50 29.28
C ALA A 497 -11.88 -6.94 30.76
N ALA A 498 -13.03 -7.21 31.39
CA ALA A 498 -13.08 -7.66 32.78
C ALA A 498 -12.33 -8.98 33.03
N GLN A 499 -12.29 -9.88 32.04
CA GLN A 499 -11.54 -11.13 32.07
C GLN A 499 -10.86 -11.39 30.72
N PRO A 500 -9.65 -10.86 30.49
CA PRO A 500 -8.93 -11.06 29.24
C PRO A 500 -8.49 -12.53 29.08
N ASP A 501 -8.77 -13.13 27.92
CA ASP A 501 -8.34 -14.51 27.62
C ASP A 501 -6.87 -14.57 27.17
N TRP A 502 -5.97 -14.70 28.15
CA TRP A 502 -4.54 -14.88 27.89
C TRP A 502 -4.18 -16.27 27.35
N TRP A 503 -5.09 -17.25 27.43
CA TRP A 503 -4.81 -18.62 27.01
C TRP A 503 -4.74 -18.73 25.48
N GLY A 504 -5.64 -18.03 24.77
CA GLY A 504 -5.58 -17.89 23.31
C GLY A 504 -4.22 -17.34 22.85
N LEU A 505 -3.73 -16.29 23.51
CA LEU A 505 -2.43 -15.69 23.20
C LEU A 505 -1.26 -16.65 23.47
N GLY A 506 -1.34 -17.45 24.54
CA GLY A 506 -0.39 -18.52 24.83
C GLY A 506 -0.35 -19.58 23.72
N GLY A 507 -1.52 -19.98 23.20
CA GLY A 507 -1.65 -20.89 22.07
C GLY A 507 -0.97 -20.35 20.80
N VAL A 508 -1.17 -19.06 20.50
CA VAL A 508 -0.46 -18.38 19.40
C VAL A 508 1.05 -18.41 19.61
N GLY A 509 1.52 -18.19 20.83
CA GLY A 509 2.94 -18.29 21.18
C GLY A 509 3.55 -19.66 20.89
N VAL A 510 2.83 -20.75 21.20
CA VAL A 510 3.26 -22.11 20.85
C VAL A 510 3.36 -22.30 19.34
N VAL A 511 2.37 -21.80 18.58
CA VAL A 511 2.38 -21.86 17.11
C VAL A 511 3.60 -21.12 16.54
N VAL A 512 3.95 -19.95 17.08
CA VAL A 512 5.16 -19.20 16.68
C VAL A 512 6.42 -20.07 16.84
N VAL A 513 6.59 -20.70 18.00
CA VAL A 513 7.76 -21.55 18.29
C VAL A 513 7.82 -22.73 17.30
N VAL A 514 6.68 -23.38 17.03
CA VAL A 514 6.61 -24.49 16.08
C VAL A 514 6.98 -24.04 14.66
N LEU A 515 6.43 -22.92 14.18
CA LEU A 515 6.72 -22.39 12.85
C LEU A 515 8.19 -22.02 12.68
N ILE A 516 8.79 -21.37 13.69
CA ILE A 516 10.22 -21.05 13.69
C ILE A 516 11.04 -22.35 13.67
N ALA A 517 10.73 -23.32 14.53
CA ALA A 517 11.43 -24.60 14.59
C ALA A 517 11.38 -25.35 13.24
N LEU A 518 10.21 -25.36 12.59
CA LEU A 518 10.04 -25.94 11.24
C LEU A 518 10.89 -25.21 10.20
N GLY A 519 10.93 -23.87 10.24
CA GLY A 519 11.77 -23.08 9.35
C GLY A 519 13.26 -23.40 9.51
N PHE A 520 13.76 -23.48 10.75
CA PHE A 520 15.15 -23.84 11.02
C PHE A 520 15.49 -25.29 10.66
N ALA A 521 14.58 -26.23 10.97
CA ALA A 521 14.76 -27.63 10.59
C ALA A 521 14.79 -27.80 9.07
N GLY A 522 13.93 -27.07 8.36
CA GLY A 522 13.91 -26.99 6.91
C GLY A 522 15.20 -26.39 6.33
N PHE A 523 15.63 -25.23 6.84
CA PHE A 523 16.80 -24.52 6.34
C PHE A 523 18.09 -25.30 6.53
N ARG A 524 18.17 -26.11 7.59
CA ARG A 524 19.30 -27.02 7.84
C ARG A 524 19.37 -28.17 6.85
N ARG A 525 18.22 -28.70 6.41
CA ARG A 525 18.14 -29.90 5.58
C ARG A 525 18.12 -29.62 4.09
N ARG A 526 17.59 -28.46 3.67
CA ARG A 526 17.50 -28.12 2.25
C ARG A 526 18.87 -27.72 1.69
N ASP A 527 19.01 -27.92 0.39
CA ASP A 527 20.11 -27.34 -0.35
C ASP A 527 19.97 -25.81 -0.33
N VAL A 528 21.09 -25.18 0.01
CA VAL A 528 21.29 -23.73 -0.13
C VAL A 528 22.32 -23.62 -1.25
N PRO A 529 22.08 -22.78 -2.28
CA PRO A 529 23.00 -22.58 -3.39
C PRO A 529 24.44 -22.40 -2.90
#